data_AF-A0AA41XV44-F1
#
_entry.id   AF-A0AA41XV44-F1
#
_cell.length_a   1.000
_cell.length_b   1.000
_cell.length_c   1.000
_cell.angle_alpha   90.00
_cell.angle_beta   90.00
_cell.angle_gamma   90.00
#
_symmetry.space_group_name_H-M   'P 1'
#
loop_
_entity.id
_entity.type
_entity.pdbx_description
1 polymer ?
#
loop_
_entity_poly.entity_id
_entity_poly.type
_entity_poly.pdbx_seq_one_letter_code
_entity_poly.pdbx_strand_id
1 'polypeptide(L)' 'MNSAQKAAWSAASGNTDPSVLNLLILGLLFSILFLWATWALVMAYKGWTTKSIGAESVGVFTIRLILLLVISIFLFAS' A
#
# COMPACT_ATOMS: atom_id res chain seq x y z
N MET A 1 4.46 22.36 7.66
CA MET A 1 4.70 22.34 9.13
C MET A 1 5.30 23.67 9.55
N ASN A 2 4.59 24.46 10.37
CA ASN A 2 5.10 25.73 10.87
C ASN A 2 6.07 25.52 12.07
N SER A 3 6.79 26.55 12.48
CA SER A 3 7.81 26.46 13.53
C SER A 3 7.27 25.98 14.87
N ALA A 4 6.06 26.41 15.26
CA ALA A 4 5.40 25.99 16.49
C ALA A 4 5.06 24.48 16.48
N GLN A 5 4.61 23.96 15.34
CA GLN A 5 4.33 22.53 15.18
C GLN A 5 5.61 21.68 15.25
N LYS A 6 6.73 22.16 14.68
CA LYS A 6 8.02 21.44 14.80
C LYS A 6 8.48 21.36 16.25
N ALA A 7 8.35 22.46 17.00
CA ALA A 7 8.73 22.52 18.41
C ALA A 7 7.87 21.60 19.28
N ALA A 8 6.54 21.61 19.09
CA ALA A 8 5.63 20.71 19.79
C ALA A 8 5.92 19.23 19.48
N TRP A 9 6.20 18.91 18.22
CA TRP A 9 6.62 17.56 17.81
C TRP A 9 7.92 17.13 18.49
N SER A 10 8.96 17.96 18.45
CA SER A 10 10.27 17.66 19.05
C SER A 10 10.16 17.39 20.54
N ALA A 11 9.34 18.19 21.24
CA ALA A 11 9.09 18.05 22.67
C ALA A 11 8.36 16.74 23.02
N ALA A 12 7.42 16.30 22.19
CA ALA A 12 6.65 15.08 22.42
C ALA A 12 7.34 13.80 21.94
N SER A 13 8.17 13.88 20.88
CA SER A 13 8.76 12.72 20.19
C SER A 13 10.20 12.41 20.60
N GLY A 14 10.76 13.14 21.56
CA GLY A 14 12.14 12.96 22.00
C GLY A 14 13.17 13.31 20.92
N ASN A 15 12.97 14.41 20.19
CA ASN A 15 13.80 14.85 19.06
C ASN A 15 13.86 13.88 17.85
N THR A 16 12.86 13.01 17.68
CA THR A 16 12.79 12.16 16.49
C THR A 16 12.31 12.97 15.28
N ASP A 17 12.99 12.84 14.14
CA ASP A 17 12.58 13.52 12.92
C ASP A 17 11.19 13.01 12.45
N PRO A 18 10.22 13.91 12.18
CA PRO A 18 8.88 13.50 11.73
C PRO A 18 8.89 12.67 10.43
N SER A 19 9.94 12.76 9.61
CA SER A 19 10.15 11.90 8.44
C SER A 19 10.24 10.42 8.79
N VAL A 20 10.75 10.07 9.97
CA VAL A 20 10.84 8.67 10.44
C VAL A 20 9.45 8.06 10.61
N LEU A 21 8.53 8.80 11.24
CA LEU A 21 7.14 8.32 11.39
C LEU A 21 6.45 8.22 10.03
N ASN A 22 6.70 9.18 9.13
CA ASN A 22 6.16 9.12 7.77
C ASN A 22 6.62 7.86 7.03
N LEU A 23 7.91 7.55 7.06
CA LEU A 23 8.47 6.33 6.46
C LEU A 23 7.89 5.06 7.08
N LEU A 24 7.72 5.03 8.41
CA LEU A 24 7.12 3.88 9.11
C LEU A 24 5.68 3.64 8.63
N ILE A 25 4.86 4.70 8.58
CA ILE A 25 3.46 4.61 8.13
C ILE A 25 3.39 4.18 6.66
N LEU A 26 4.24 4.74 5.81
CA LEU A 26 4.33 4.35 4.39
C LEU A 26 4.75 2.88 4.23
N GLY A 27 5.74 2.43 4.99
CA GLY A 27 6.18 1.03 4.99
C GLY A 27 5.06 0.09 5.41
N LEU A 28 4.31 0.44 6.46
CA LEU A 28 3.14 -0.33 6.91
C LEU A 28 2.03 -0.35 5.87
N LEU A 29 1.73 0.80 5.24
CA LEU A 29 0.74 0.89 4.17
C LEU A 29 1.07 -0.06 3.03
N PHE A 30 2.31 -0.02 2.51
CA PHE A 30 2.73 -0.90 1.42
C PHE A 30 2.74 -2.37 1.84
N SER A 31 3.18 -2.68 3.06
CA SER A 31 3.17 -4.05 3.59
C SER A 31 1.77 -4.65 3.60
N ILE A 32 0.78 -3.91 4.10
CA ILE A 32 -0.63 -4.33 4.10
C ILE A 32 -1.14 -4.47 2.67
N LEU A 33 -0.79 -3.53 1.79
CA LEU A 33 -1.22 -3.54 0.39
C LEU A 33 -0.71 -4.77 -0.36
N PHE A 34 0.56 -5.16 -0.17
CA PHE A 34 1.14 -6.35 -0.79
C PHE A 34 0.56 -7.64 -0.22
N LEU A 35 0.32 -7.71 1.09
CA LEU A 35 -0.35 -8.86 1.70
C LEU A 35 -1.76 -9.04 1.14
N TRP A 36 -2.52 -7.94 1.04
CA TRP A 36 -3.84 -7.95 0.44
C TRP A 36 -3.78 -8.37 -1.04
N ALA A 37 -2.87 -7.80 -1.83
CA ALA A 37 -2.69 -8.13 -3.24
C ALA A 37 -2.39 -9.62 -3.46
N THR A 38 -1.51 -10.19 -2.62
CA THR A 38 -1.18 -11.62 -2.65
C THR A 38 -2.41 -12.48 -2.37
N TRP A 39 -3.16 -12.13 -1.32
CA TRP A 39 -4.41 -12.83 -0.99
C TRP A 39 -5.44 -12.75 -2.14
N ALA A 40 -5.59 -11.56 -2.74
CA ALA A 40 -6.45 -11.31 -3.89
C ALA A 40 -6.08 -12.19 -5.09
N LEU A 41 -4.78 -12.28 -5.42
CA LEU A 41 -4.29 -13.14 -6.50
C LEU A 41 -4.54 -14.62 -6.23
N VAL A 42 -4.33 -15.08 -4.99
CA VAL A 42 -4.62 -16.47 -4.61
C VAL A 42 -6.10 -16.80 -4.78
N MET A 43 -7.00 -15.88 -4.41
CA MET A 43 -8.45 -16.08 -4.64
C MET A 43 -8.80 -16.10 -6.12
N ALA A 44 -8.24 -15.18 -6.92
CA ALA A 44 -8.47 -15.14 -8.36
C ALA A 44 -7.97 -16.44 -9.04
N TYR A 45 -6.79 -16.93 -8.63
CA TYR A 45 -6.23 -18.20 -9.10
C TYR A 45 -7.13 -19.38 -8.73
N LYS A 46 -7.56 -19.49 -7.47
CA LYS A 46 -8.50 -20.54 -7.04
C LYS A 46 -9.83 -20.47 -7.80
N GLY A 47 -10.37 -19.27 -8.03
CA GLY A 47 -11.59 -19.06 -8.80
C GLY A 47 -11.45 -19.50 -10.26
N TRP A 48 -10.28 -19.28 -10.85
CA TRP A 48 -9.94 -19.73 -12.20
C TRP A 48 -9.83 -21.26 -12.30
N THR A 49 -9.11 -21.90 -11.37
CA THR A 49 -8.93 -23.37 -11.38
C THR A 49 -10.25 -24.12 -11.20
N THR A 50 -11.18 -23.56 -10.45
CA THR A 50 -12.51 -24.14 -10.22
C THR A 50 -13.49 -23.84 -11.37
N LYS A 51 -13.05 -23.20 -12.47
CA LYS A 51 -13.88 -22.71 -13.59
C LYS A 51 -15.05 -21.81 -13.16
N SER A 52 -15.01 -21.26 -11.95
CA SER A 52 -16.04 -20.36 -11.43
C SER A 52 -15.97 -18.98 -12.08
N ILE A 53 -14.82 -18.63 -12.66
CA ILE A 53 -14.55 -17.32 -13.25
C ILE A 53 -13.78 -17.52 -14.57
N GLY A 54 -14.18 -16.82 -15.63
CA GLY A 54 -13.47 -16.84 -16.92
C GLY A 54 -12.08 -16.20 -16.84
N ALA A 55 -11.14 -16.70 -17.65
CA ALA A 55 -9.75 -16.24 -17.69
C ALA A 55 -9.62 -14.72 -17.99
N GLU A 56 -10.55 -14.18 -18.79
CA GLU A 56 -10.63 -12.75 -19.09
C GLU A 56 -10.83 -11.88 -17.84
N SER A 57 -11.73 -12.29 -16.95
CA SER A 57 -12.02 -11.57 -15.69
C SER A 57 -10.80 -11.53 -14.77
N VAL A 58 -10.03 -12.64 -14.71
CA VAL A 58 -8.79 -12.73 -13.94
C VAL A 58 -7.71 -11.83 -14.52
N GLY A 59 -7.61 -11.75 -15.85
CA GLY A 59 -6.69 -10.83 -16.53
C GLY A 59 -7.00 -9.37 -16.22
N VAL A 60 -8.26 -8.95 -16.35
CA VAL A 60 -8.70 -7.59 -16.03
C VAL A 60 -8.46 -7.27 -14.55
N PHE A 61 -8.74 -8.21 -13.65
CA PHE A 61 -8.45 -8.07 -12.22
C PHE A 61 -6.96 -7.86 -11.96
N THR A 62 -6.10 -8.66 -12.58
CA THR A 62 -4.64 -8.57 -12.43
C THR A 62 -4.10 -7.23 -12.91
N ILE A 63 -4.58 -6.73 -14.06
CA ILE A 63 -4.20 -5.41 -14.57
C ILE A 63 -4.63 -4.31 -13.60
N ARG A 64 -5.87 -4.35 -13.10
CA ARG A 64 -6.37 -3.39 -12.10
C ARG A 64 -5.53 -3.42 -10.81
N LEU A 65 -5.11 -4.60 -10.37
CA LEU A 65 -4.24 -4.77 -9.21
C LEU A 65 -2.88 -4.12 -9.43
N ILE A 66 -2.24 -4.37 -10.59
CA ILE A 66 -0.95 -3.75 -10.95
C ILE A 66 -1.08 -2.23 -11.00
N LEU A 67 -2.11 -1.71 -11.66
CA LEU A 67 -2.36 -0.27 -11.73
C LEU A 67 -2.52 0.35 -10.34
N LEU A 68 -3.27 -0.31 -9.45
CA LEU A 68 -3.46 0.16 -8.08
C LEU A 68 -2.13 0.21 -7.31
N LEU A 69 -1.27 -0.79 -7.46
CA LEU A 69 0.06 -0.81 -6.84
C LEU A 69 0.95 0.31 -7.39
N VAL A 70 0.99 0.48 -8.72
CA VAL A 70 1.80 1.53 -9.38
C VAL A 70 1.34 2.92 -8.96
N ILE A 71 0.04 3.18 -8.97
CA ILE A 71 -0.52 4.48 -8.56
C ILE A 71 -0.24 4.74 -7.07
N SER A 72 -0.36 3.72 -6.22
CA SER A 72 -0.07 3.87 -4.78
C SER A 72 1.41 4.17 -4.56
N ILE A 73 2.32 3.46 -5.22
CA ILE A 73 3.76 3.73 -5.12
C ILE A 73 4.06 5.13 -5.64
N PHE A 74 3.51 5.51 -6.79
CA PHE A 74 3.72 6.85 -7.34
C PHE A 74 3.23 7.93 -6.38
N LEU A 75 1.99 7.86 -5.88
CA LEU A 75 1.43 8.91 -5.02
C LEU A 75 2.12 9.06 -3.67
N PHE A 76 2.65 7.97 -3.11
CA PHE A 76 3.12 7.95 -1.73
C PHE A 76 4.64 7.82 -1.60
N ALA A 77 5.35 7.41 -2.65
CA ALA A 77 6.81 7.31 -2.68
C ALA A 77 7.49 8.31 -3.64
N SER A 78 6.72 9.17 -4.33
CA SER A 78 7.25 10.36 -5.05
C SER A 78 7.28 11.59 -4.16
#